data_AF-A0A0D0X9T1-F1
#
_entry.id   AF-A0A0D0X9T1-F1
#
_cell.length_a   1.000
_cell.length_b   1.000
_cell.length_c   1.000
_cell.angle_alpha   90.00
_cell.angle_beta   90.00
_cell.angle_gamma   90.00
#
_symmetry.space_group_name_H-M   'P 1'
#
loop_
_entity.id
_entity.type
_entity.pdbx_description
1 polymer ?
#
loop_
_entity_poly.entity_id
_entity_poly.type
_entity_poly.pdbx_seq_one_letter_code
_entity_poly.pdbx_strand_id
1 'polypeptide(L)'
;MGTVSWCPACRWNLEVYDVALAPWRGTRAIGRWGFRRGLKLDRSTHEQLLADPQGREAGASTGEVWLLAVSVVLALLGVVALGHLGWLVVASDLSPGIRLVLAIPAVLVLLLVKPSFGRVPRHGLITERAAPELHRLVREVADAAGTPVPDVICADLSINAGVAQLGWRQRPVLVIGIPLWVMLPRAARVSVLAHELGHLANGDPLRVRWTLPARTFGTRAVAATGGRNPWRRALDTADSLAERQGGLVVLLGMAVHGTIALVNVVGATVQLLVDSVAMPDSRRAEYRADLVARRVAGTAPFLRSSETVLLADRIWRDLWHLAPRIDGEQLEELAAEARQRLAVQLPLARQVSRRATDLWSTHPSEDQRMRLIEALPDVDGTLRIDDTRWAAIDTELKPWRRAAHHALLGTRDRF
;
A
#
# COMPACT_ATOMS: atom_id res chain seq x y z
N MET A 1 24.56 6.52 15.94
CA MET A 1 24.94 6.47 14.51
C MET A 1 24.38 7.72 13.86
N GLY A 2 25.24 8.58 13.29
CA GLY A 2 24.82 9.89 12.80
C GLY A 2 23.98 9.79 11.53
N THR A 3 22.94 10.61 11.44
CA THR A 3 22.22 10.89 10.20
C THR A 3 23.19 11.50 9.19
N VAL A 4 23.03 11.16 7.92
CA VAL A 4 23.86 11.76 6.86
C VAL A 4 23.36 13.19 6.66
N SER A 5 24.20 14.19 6.93
CA SER A 5 23.82 15.59 6.77
C SER A 5 23.64 15.95 5.28
N TRP A 6 22.67 16.82 5.00
CA TRP A 6 22.48 17.43 3.68
C TRP A 6 22.23 18.93 3.86
N CYS A 7 22.51 19.73 2.84
CA CYS A 7 22.22 21.17 2.88
C CYS A 7 20.82 21.42 2.30
N PRO A 8 19.85 21.97 3.06
CA PRO A 8 18.52 22.24 2.54
C PRO A 8 18.48 23.31 1.44
N ALA A 9 19.45 24.23 1.43
CA ALA A 9 19.52 25.34 0.48
C ALA A 9 20.04 24.89 -0.89
N CYS A 10 21.28 24.37 -0.96
CA CYS A 10 21.88 23.94 -2.23
C CYS A 10 21.58 22.48 -2.59
N ARG A 11 20.85 21.75 -1.73
CA ARG A 11 20.47 20.33 -1.90
C ARG A 11 21.68 19.39 -2.03
N TRP A 12 22.86 19.83 -1.60
CA TRP A 12 24.04 18.99 -1.51
C TRP A 12 23.74 17.76 -0.65
N ASN A 13 24.11 16.58 -1.15
CA ASN A 13 23.93 15.29 -0.49
C ASN A 13 22.47 14.86 -0.28
N LEU A 14 21.50 15.46 -1.00
CA LEU A 14 20.09 15.13 -0.86
C LEU A 14 19.75 13.70 -1.31
N GLU A 15 20.28 13.25 -2.46
CA GLU A 15 20.02 11.91 -3.01
C GLU A 15 21.03 10.86 -2.55
N VAL A 16 21.36 10.86 -1.26
CA VAL A 16 22.29 9.89 -0.68
C VAL A 16 21.59 9.02 0.34
N TYR A 17 21.84 7.72 0.21
CA TYR A 17 21.27 6.69 1.07
C TYR A 17 21.57 6.96 2.54
N ASP A 18 20.51 7.08 3.33
CA ASP A 18 20.58 7.32 4.77
C ASP A 18 19.98 6.12 5.53
N VAL A 19 20.80 5.46 6.34
CA VAL A 19 20.37 4.29 7.13
C VAL A 19 19.32 4.69 8.18
N ALA A 20 19.30 5.95 8.62
CA ALA A 20 18.32 6.42 9.59
C ALA A 20 16.91 6.60 9.00
N LEU A 21 16.82 6.80 7.68
CA LEU A 21 15.55 7.03 6.98
C LEU A 21 15.10 5.81 6.15
N ALA A 22 16.04 4.98 5.72
CA ALA A 22 15.74 3.81 4.90
C ALA A 22 15.13 2.66 5.74
N PRO A 23 14.07 1.99 5.24
CA PRO A 23 13.52 0.83 5.91
C PRO A 23 14.54 -0.32 5.97
N TRP A 24 14.64 -0.98 7.13
CA TRP A 24 15.54 -2.12 7.30
C TRP A 24 15.01 -3.36 6.58
N ARG A 25 15.77 -3.87 5.61
CA ARG A 25 15.43 -5.07 4.81
C ARG A 25 16.49 -6.18 4.93
N GLY A 26 16.93 -6.43 6.16
CA GLY A 26 17.87 -7.51 6.49
C GLY A 26 19.34 -7.13 6.35
N THR A 27 19.74 -6.42 5.29
CA THR A 27 21.12 -5.90 5.16
C THR A 27 21.15 -4.45 4.66
N ARG A 28 22.22 -3.72 5.01
CA ARG A 28 22.48 -2.36 4.50
C ARG A 28 22.70 -2.35 2.98
N ALA A 29 23.25 -3.43 2.42
CA ALA A 29 23.49 -3.56 1.00
C ALA A 29 22.17 -3.60 0.20
N ILE A 30 21.18 -4.37 0.68
CA ILE A 30 19.84 -4.44 0.08
C ILE A 30 19.15 -3.08 0.15
N GLY A 31 19.18 -2.41 1.30
CA GLY A 31 18.59 -1.06 1.45
C GLY A 31 19.24 -0.04 0.49
N ARG A 32 20.58 -0.04 0.40
CA ARG A 32 21.31 0.86 -0.51
C ARG A 32 21.01 0.56 -1.99
N TRP A 33 20.89 -0.72 -2.34
CA TRP A 33 20.51 -1.14 -3.69
C TRP A 33 19.07 -0.70 -4.02
N GLY A 34 18.13 -0.93 -3.11
CA GLY A 34 16.72 -0.50 -3.24
C GLY A 34 16.61 1.01 -3.45
N PHE A 35 17.27 1.81 -2.62
CA PHE A 35 17.33 3.26 -2.78
C PHE A 35 17.84 3.70 -4.16
N ARG A 36 18.99 3.17 -4.60
CA ARG A 36 19.57 3.52 -5.92
C ARG A 36 18.66 3.09 -7.06
N ARG A 37 18.06 1.90 -6.96
CA ARG A 37 17.19 1.36 -7.99
C ARG A 37 15.87 2.13 -8.08
N GLY A 38 15.29 2.50 -6.93
CA GLY A 38 14.11 3.36 -6.82
C GLY A 38 14.34 4.72 -7.49
N LEU A 39 15.41 5.42 -7.11
CA LEU A 39 15.74 6.72 -7.73
C LEU A 39 15.95 6.63 -9.25
N LYS A 40 16.64 5.58 -9.73
CA LYS A 40 16.85 5.38 -11.17
C LYS A 40 15.53 5.13 -11.89
N LEU A 41 14.65 4.33 -11.30
CA LEU A 41 13.34 3.99 -11.85
C LEU A 41 12.41 5.20 -11.91
N ASP A 42 12.35 5.97 -10.82
CA ASP A 42 11.57 7.20 -10.75
C ASP A 42 12.03 8.20 -11.82
N ARG A 43 13.35 8.41 -11.94
CA ARG A 43 13.93 9.30 -12.96
C ARG A 43 13.59 8.84 -14.39
N SER A 44 13.78 7.56 -14.71
CA SER A 44 13.47 7.06 -16.06
C SER A 44 11.97 7.12 -16.38
N THR A 45 11.11 6.90 -15.39
CA THR A 45 9.65 6.97 -15.57
C THR A 45 9.21 8.41 -15.78
N HIS A 46 9.78 9.33 -15.01
CA HIS A 46 9.58 10.76 -15.15
C HIS A 46 9.98 11.25 -16.54
N GLU A 47 11.18 10.90 -17.02
CA GLU A 47 11.66 11.26 -18.36
C GLU A 47 10.72 10.74 -19.47
N GLN A 48 10.24 9.50 -19.35
CA GLN A 48 9.29 8.91 -20.30
C GLN A 48 7.93 9.64 -20.31
N LEU A 49 7.38 9.93 -19.13
CA LEU A 49 6.08 10.58 -19.02
C LEU A 49 6.11 12.06 -19.37
N LEU A 50 7.25 12.75 -19.22
CA LEU A 50 7.41 14.10 -19.73
C LEU A 50 7.50 14.13 -21.26
N ALA A 51 8.12 13.11 -21.86
CA ALA A 51 8.21 12.99 -23.32
C ALA A 51 6.85 12.69 -23.95
N ASP A 52 6.04 11.81 -23.32
CA ASP A 52 4.69 11.48 -23.77
C ASP A 52 3.71 11.31 -22.59
N PRO A 53 3.11 12.41 -22.11
CA PRO A 53 2.17 12.36 -20.98
C PRO A 53 0.85 11.65 -21.30
N GLN A 54 0.48 11.55 -22.59
CA GLN A 54 -0.76 10.90 -23.03
C GLN A 54 -0.53 9.46 -23.52
N GLY A 55 0.73 9.02 -23.54
CA GLY A 55 1.15 7.71 -23.98
C GLY A 55 0.44 6.59 -23.24
N ARG A 56 -0.34 5.80 -23.98
CA ARG A 56 -0.91 4.55 -23.49
C ARG A 56 0.19 3.54 -23.19
N GLU A 57 -0.05 2.66 -22.23
CA GLU A 57 0.88 1.55 -21.98
C GLU A 57 1.05 0.68 -23.21
N ALA A 58 2.31 0.50 -23.62
CA ALA A 58 2.65 -0.51 -24.60
C ALA A 58 2.55 -1.90 -23.94
N GLY A 59 1.50 -2.65 -24.30
CA GLY A 59 1.38 -4.10 -24.03
C GLY A 59 1.63 -4.54 -22.58
N ALA A 60 1.82 -5.85 -22.39
CA ALA A 60 2.28 -6.39 -21.13
C ALA A 60 3.80 -6.16 -20.99
N SER A 61 4.24 -5.66 -19.84
CA SER A 61 5.68 -5.48 -19.59
C SER A 61 6.39 -6.85 -19.49
N THR A 62 7.69 -6.92 -19.76
CA THR A 62 8.47 -8.15 -19.53
C THR A 62 8.36 -8.63 -18.07
N GLY A 63 8.26 -7.69 -17.12
CA GLY A 63 8.06 -8.00 -15.71
C GLY A 63 6.68 -8.59 -15.43
N GLU A 64 5.63 -8.03 -16.03
CA GLU A 64 4.27 -8.54 -15.95
C GLU A 64 4.16 -9.95 -16.53
N VAL A 65 4.76 -10.20 -17.71
CA VAL A 65 4.81 -11.54 -18.32
C VAL A 65 5.53 -12.54 -17.43
N TRP A 66 6.66 -12.14 -16.82
CA TRP A 66 7.39 -12.99 -15.90
C TRP A 66 6.58 -13.30 -14.63
N LEU A 67 5.94 -12.30 -14.02
CA LEU A 67 5.08 -12.47 -12.85
C LEU A 67 3.86 -13.34 -13.14
N LEU A 68 3.29 -13.20 -14.34
CA LEU A 68 2.21 -14.05 -14.81
C LEU A 68 2.68 -15.49 -14.97
N ALA A 69 3.82 -15.72 -15.62
CA ALA A 69 4.40 -17.05 -15.79
C ALA A 69 4.67 -17.72 -14.43
N VAL A 70 5.26 -17.02 -13.47
CA VAL A 70 5.45 -17.52 -12.09
C VAL A 70 4.10 -17.84 -11.44
N SER A 71 3.11 -16.97 -11.59
CA SER A 71 1.77 -17.18 -11.01
C SER A 71 1.06 -18.40 -11.63
N VAL A 72 1.23 -18.63 -12.94
CA VAL A 72 0.71 -19.82 -13.63
C VAL A 72 1.41 -21.09 -13.12
N VAL A 73 2.73 -21.08 -12.99
CA VAL A 73 3.49 -22.21 -12.42
C VAL A 73 3.01 -22.52 -11.01
N LEU A 74 2.86 -21.51 -10.16
CA LEU A 74 2.33 -21.70 -8.80
C LEU A 74 0.91 -22.29 -8.82
N ALA A 75 0.03 -21.78 -9.68
CA ALA A 75 -1.33 -22.31 -9.82
C ALA A 75 -1.33 -23.79 -10.26
N LEU A 76 -0.48 -24.17 -11.23
CA LEU A 76 -0.30 -25.55 -11.67
C LEU A 76 0.19 -26.46 -10.53
N LEU A 77 1.12 -25.99 -9.70
CA LEU A 77 1.55 -26.72 -8.49
C LEU A 77 0.38 -26.94 -7.52
N GLY A 78 -0.51 -25.96 -7.38
CA GLY A 78 -1.75 -26.12 -6.60
C GLY A 78 -2.68 -27.20 -7.17
N VAL A 79 -2.84 -27.26 -8.50
CA VAL A 79 -3.63 -28.30 -9.17
C VAL A 79 -3.02 -29.68 -8.96
N VAL A 80 -1.70 -29.82 -9.11
CA VAL A 80 -0.98 -31.08 -8.85
C VAL A 80 -1.15 -31.51 -7.39
N ALA A 81 -1.06 -30.58 -6.43
CA ALA A 81 -1.26 -30.88 -5.02
C ALA A 81 -2.70 -31.36 -4.72
N LEU A 82 -3.72 -30.76 -5.35
CA LEU A 82 -5.11 -31.25 -5.25
C LEU A 82 -5.27 -32.64 -5.84
N GLY A 83 -4.68 -32.89 -7.02
CA GLY A 83 -4.69 -34.20 -7.66
C GLY A 83 -4.03 -35.28 -6.79
N HIS A 84 -2.89 -34.96 -6.18
CA HIS A 84 -2.19 -35.85 -5.24
C HIS A 84 -3.03 -36.17 -4.00
N LEU A 85 -3.71 -35.17 -3.42
CA LEU A 85 -4.64 -35.41 -2.31
C LEU A 85 -5.82 -36.29 -2.73
N GLY A 86 -6.39 -36.05 -3.92
CA GLY A 86 -7.44 -36.89 -4.48
C GLY A 86 -6.98 -38.34 -4.67
N TRP A 87 -5.78 -38.55 -5.20
CA TRP A 87 -5.18 -39.87 -5.34
C TRP A 87 -4.99 -40.57 -3.98
N LEU A 88 -4.48 -39.86 -2.97
CA LEU A 88 -4.31 -40.41 -1.61
C LEU A 88 -5.64 -40.84 -0.97
N VAL A 89 -6.75 -40.19 -1.31
CA VAL A 89 -8.09 -40.58 -0.82
C VAL A 89 -8.54 -41.90 -1.44
N VAL A 90 -8.26 -42.10 -2.74
CA VAL A 90 -8.68 -43.29 -3.50
C VAL A 90 -7.71 -44.48 -3.32
N ALA A 91 -6.44 -44.22 -3.01
CA ALA A 91 -5.44 -45.27 -2.79
C ALA A 91 -5.79 -46.12 -1.55
N SER A 92 -6.40 -47.28 -1.78
CA SER A 92 -6.81 -48.26 -0.77
C SER A 92 -5.64 -48.97 -0.10
N ASP A 93 -4.51 -49.07 -0.80
CA ASP A 93 -3.39 -49.93 -0.43
C ASP A 93 -2.48 -49.31 0.64
N LEU A 94 -2.70 -48.04 0.98
CA LEU A 94 -1.93 -47.32 1.97
C LEU A 94 -2.66 -47.31 3.32
N SER A 95 -1.91 -47.51 4.41
CA SER A 95 -2.47 -47.30 5.75
C SER A 95 -2.89 -45.83 5.95
N PRO A 96 -3.91 -45.55 6.78
CA PRO A 96 -4.35 -44.17 7.04
C PRO A 96 -3.23 -43.25 7.56
N GLY A 97 -2.30 -43.79 8.37
CA GLY A 97 -1.16 -43.05 8.89
C GLY A 97 -0.19 -42.59 7.79
N ILE A 98 0.12 -43.46 6.83
CA ILE A 98 0.99 -43.12 5.69
C ILE A 98 0.29 -42.07 4.81
N ARG A 99 -1.02 -42.23 4.56
CA ARG A 99 -1.80 -41.24 3.81
C ARG A 99 -1.76 -39.85 4.45
N LEU A 100 -1.88 -39.77 5.78
CA LEU A 100 -1.80 -38.50 6.50
C LEU A 100 -0.42 -37.85 6.33
N VAL A 101 0.66 -38.61 6.50
CA VAL A 101 2.03 -38.09 6.34
C VAL A 101 2.29 -37.60 4.91
N LEU A 102 1.85 -38.36 3.90
CA LEU A 102 2.00 -37.99 2.48
C LEU A 102 1.09 -36.83 2.05
N ALA A 103 0.03 -36.54 2.81
CA ALA A 103 -0.85 -35.40 2.56
C ALA A 103 -0.23 -34.07 3.03
N ILE A 104 0.63 -34.08 4.05
CA ILE A 104 1.20 -32.87 4.66
C ILE A 104 1.86 -31.95 3.61
N PRO A 105 2.77 -32.41 2.74
CA PRO A 105 3.41 -31.54 1.75
C PRO A 105 2.41 -30.91 0.77
N ALA A 106 1.41 -31.67 0.32
CA ALA A 106 0.38 -31.17 -0.58
C ALA A 106 -0.50 -30.11 0.09
N VAL A 107 -0.88 -30.32 1.35
CA VAL A 107 -1.60 -29.32 2.14
C VAL A 107 -0.77 -28.04 2.32
N LEU A 108 0.53 -28.16 2.62
CA LEU A 108 1.43 -27.00 2.74
C LEU A 108 1.52 -26.21 1.44
N VAL A 109 1.67 -26.88 0.29
CA VAL A 109 1.65 -26.21 -1.04
C VAL A 109 0.34 -25.45 -1.25
N LEU A 110 -0.80 -26.07 -0.92
CA LEU A 110 -2.11 -25.44 -1.07
C LEU A 110 -2.25 -24.20 -0.18
N LEU A 111 -1.77 -24.23 1.06
CA LEU A 111 -1.78 -23.07 1.96
C LEU A 111 -0.96 -21.90 1.41
N LEU A 112 0.17 -22.19 0.73
CA LEU A 112 1.02 -21.16 0.13
C LEU A 112 0.44 -20.57 -1.16
N VAL A 113 -0.12 -21.41 -2.02
CA VAL A 113 -0.59 -21.02 -3.36
C VAL A 113 -2.03 -20.50 -3.36
N LYS A 114 -2.82 -20.79 -2.30
CA LYS A 114 -4.26 -20.46 -2.24
C LYS A 114 -4.58 -19.05 -2.76
N PRO A 115 -5.58 -18.88 -3.64
CA PRO A 115 -6.00 -17.55 -4.02
C PRO A 115 -6.56 -16.78 -2.81
N SER A 116 -6.19 -15.50 -2.71
CA SER A 116 -6.72 -14.57 -1.71
C SER A 116 -7.53 -13.50 -2.45
N PHE A 117 -8.83 -13.48 -2.23
CA PHE A 117 -9.75 -12.53 -2.88
C PHE A 117 -10.10 -11.34 -1.98
N GLY A 118 -9.49 -11.25 -0.80
CA GLY A 118 -9.91 -10.28 0.23
C GLY A 118 -11.36 -10.47 0.65
N ARG A 119 -11.85 -9.60 1.52
CA ARG A 119 -13.27 -9.55 1.91
C ARG A 119 -13.78 -8.14 1.68
N VAL A 120 -14.95 -8.02 1.08
CA VAL A 120 -15.64 -6.74 0.96
C VAL A 120 -15.97 -6.23 2.38
N PRO A 121 -15.57 -5.00 2.73
CA PRO A 121 -15.90 -4.40 4.02
C PRO A 121 -17.41 -4.43 4.28
N ARG A 122 -17.80 -4.76 5.50
CA ARG A 122 -19.20 -4.74 5.96
C ARG A 122 -19.51 -3.57 6.87
N HIS A 123 -18.48 -2.93 7.42
CA HIS A 123 -18.58 -1.79 8.33
C HIS A 123 -18.13 -0.53 7.60
N GLY A 124 -18.59 0.63 8.07
CA GLY A 124 -18.25 1.91 7.47
C GLY A 124 -18.87 2.15 6.08
N LEU A 125 -19.82 1.32 5.65
CA LEU A 125 -20.49 1.47 4.35
C LEU A 125 -21.19 2.83 4.26
N ILE A 126 -20.90 3.56 3.20
CA ILE A 126 -21.59 4.79 2.84
C ILE A 126 -22.60 4.43 1.76
N THR A 127 -23.88 4.40 2.10
CA THR A 127 -24.95 4.10 1.12
C THR A 127 -25.39 5.36 0.39
N GLU A 128 -25.88 5.21 -0.84
CA GLU A 128 -26.46 6.32 -1.63
C GLU A 128 -27.56 7.07 -0.85
N ARG A 129 -28.36 6.36 -0.07
CA ARG A 129 -29.42 6.98 0.75
C ARG A 129 -28.87 7.87 1.87
N ALA A 130 -27.68 7.54 2.39
CA ALA A 130 -27.08 8.26 3.50
C ALA A 130 -26.19 9.43 3.03
N ALA A 131 -25.59 9.32 1.85
CA ALA A 131 -24.72 10.36 1.28
C ALA A 131 -24.89 10.45 -0.25
N PRO A 132 -26.05 10.92 -0.75
CA PRO A 132 -26.33 10.97 -2.18
C PRO A 132 -25.37 11.89 -2.96
N GLU A 133 -24.97 13.04 -2.40
CA GLU A 133 -24.07 13.96 -3.08
C GLU A 133 -22.64 13.42 -3.14
N LEU A 134 -22.18 12.69 -2.12
CA LEU A 134 -20.89 12.00 -2.18
C LEU A 134 -20.89 10.91 -3.27
N HIS A 135 -21.95 10.11 -3.37
CA HIS A 135 -22.05 9.09 -4.42
C HIS A 135 -22.12 9.73 -5.82
N ARG A 136 -22.84 10.85 -5.95
CA ARG A 136 -22.86 11.65 -7.18
C ARG A 136 -21.48 12.19 -7.53
N LEU A 137 -20.73 12.69 -6.54
CA LEU A 137 -19.35 13.14 -6.75
C LEU A 137 -18.48 11.99 -7.27
N VAL A 138 -18.55 10.81 -6.65
CA VAL A 138 -17.77 9.65 -7.09
C VAL A 138 -18.12 9.22 -8.52
N ARG A 139 -19.40 9.29 -8.92
CA ARG A 139 -19.82 9.05 -10.31
C ARG A 139 -19.20 10.04 -11.28
N GLU A 140 -19.29 11.33 -10.99
CA GLU A 140 -18.75 12.38 -11.85
C GLU A 140 -17.22 12.30 -11.97
N VAL A 141 -16.52 11.95 -10.89
CA VAL A 141 -15.07 11.69 -10.93
C VAL A 141 -14.77 10.45 -11.75
N ALA A 142 -15.55 9.37 -11.61
CA ALA A 142 -15.37 8.14 -12.38
C ALA A 142 -15.57 8.39 -13.88
N ASP A 143 -16.60 9.14 -14.26
CA ASP A 143 -16.88 9.55 -15.63
C ASP A 143 -15.73 10.40 -16.20
N ALA A 144 -15.24 11.40 -15.44
CA ALA A 144 -14.11 12.25 -15.85
C ALA A 144 -12.77 11.49 -15.90
N ALA A 145 -12.59 10.48 -15.06
CA ALA A 145 -11.42 9.60 -15.07
C ALA A 145 -11.49 8.57 -16.22
N GLY A 146 -12.69 8.24 -16.70
CA GLY A 146 -12.93 7.21 -17.72
C GLY A 146 -12.91 5.79 -17.15
N THR A 147 -13.40 5.60 -15.92
CA THR A 147 -13.48 4.30 -15.23
C THR A 147 -14.93 3.94 -14.89
N PRO A 148 -15.28 2.65 -14.74
CA PRO A 148 -16.51 2.26 -14.06
C PRO A 148 -16.58 2.85 -12.64
N VAL A 149 -17.82 3.16 -12.22
CA VAL A 149 -18.14 3.59 -10.86
C VAL A 149 -17.91 2.43 -9.88
N PRO A 150 -17.29 2.67 -8.71
CA PRO A 150 -17.16 1.64 -7.67
C PRO A 150 -18.53 1.13 -7.18
N ASP A 151 -18.63 -0.19 -6.94
CA ASP A 151 -19.84 -0.85 -6.43
C ASP A 151 -20.09 -0.51 -4.96
N VAL A 152 -19.02 -0.27 -4.21
CA VAL A 152 -19.06 -0.08 -2.75
C VAL A 152 -18.18 1.09 -2.38
N ILE A 153 -18.75 2.03 -1.62
CA ILE A 153 -18.01 3.10 -0.95
C ILE A 153 -18.05 2.81 0.54
N CYS A 154 -16.89 2.79 1.18
CA CYS A 154 -16.79 2.67 2.63
C CYS A 154 -15.80 3.66 3.21
N ALA A 155 -16.07 4.09 4.43
CA ALA A 155 -15.19 4.91 5.22
C ALA A 155 -14.42 4.05 6.24
N ASP A 156 -13.16 4.39 6.45
CA ASP A 156 -12.36 3.87 7.55
C ASP A 156 -11.63 4.99 8.31
N LEU A 157 -10.79 4.58 9.26
CA LEU A 157 -10.01 5.46 10.13
C LEU A 157 -8.53 5.52 9.72
N SER A 158 -8.20 5.10 8.49
CA SER A 158 -6.85 5.22 7.97
C SER A 158 -6.57 6.65 7.52
N ILE A 159 -5.30 7.06 7.56
CA ILE A 159 -4.85 8.30 6.90
C ILE A 159 -4.50 7.93 5.46
N ASN A 160 -5.50 7.44 4.71
CA ASN A 160 -5.32 7.03 3.33
C ASN A 160 -6.64 7.10 2.54
N ALA A 161 -6.55 6.99 1.23
CA ALA A 161 -7.65 6.55 0.37
C ALA A 161 -7.17 5.34 -0.43
N GLY A 162 -8.09 4.56 -0.97
CA GLY A 162 -7.69 3.36 -1.69
C GLY A 162 -8.80 2.78 -2.53
N VAL A 163 -8.45 2.22 -3.68
CA VAL A 163 -9.34 1.36 -4.45
C VAL A 163 -8.84 -0.08 -4.50
N ALA A 164 -9.76 -1.04 -4.40
CA ALA A 164 -9.44 -2.45 -4.55
C ALA A 164 -10.59 -3.25 -5.16
N GLN A 165 -10.27 -4.36 -5.84
CA GLN A 165 -11.27 -5.34 -6.24
C GLN A 165 -11.34 -6.47 -5.20
N LEU A 166 -12.46 -6.56 -4.49
CA LEU A 166 -12.59 -7.45 -3.33
C LEU A 166 -13.72 -8.48 -3.49
N GLY A 167 -13.55 -9.61 -2.80
CA GLY A 167 -14.47 -10.74 -2.80
C GLY A 167 -14.39 -11.58 -4.08
N TRP A 168 -15.08 -12.72 -4.08
CA TRP A 168 -15.08 -13.63 -5.22
C TRP A 168 -15.65 -12.99 -6.50
N ARG A 169 -16.60 -12.06 -6.36
CA ARG A 169 -17.22 -11.29 -7.47
C ARG A 169 -16.36 -10.12 -7.95
N GLN A 170 -15.22 -9.86 -7.31
CA GLN A 170 -14.29 -8.79 -7.70
C GLN A 170 -14.96 -7.41 -7.77
N ARG A 171 -15.74 -7.08 -6.73
CA ARG A 171 -16.45 -5.80 -6.67
C ARG A 171 -15.43 -4.68 -6.45
N PRO A 172 -15.42 -3.60 -7.26
CA PRO A 172 -14.60 -2.43 -6.99
C PRO A 172 -15.10 -1.75 -5.71
N VAL A 173 -14.21 -1.62 -4.74
CA VAL A 173 -14.45 -0.98 -3.45
C VAL A 173 -13.56 0.25 -3.34
N LEU A 174 -14.18 1.40 -3.12
CA LEU A 174 -13.51 2.64 -2.76
C LEU A 174 -13.52 2.80 -1.23
N VAL A 175 -12.34 2.92 -0.65
CA VAL A 175 -12.14 3.19 0.77
C VAL A 175 -11.71 4.64 0.94
N ILE A 176 -12.47 5.40 1.73
CA ILE A 176 -12.17 6.78 2.09
C ILE A 176 -11.76 6.83 3.56
N GLY A 177 -10.49 7.08 3.83
CA GLY A 177 -10.02 7.36 5.18
C GLY A 177 -10.51 8.73 5.62
N ILE A 178 -11.44 8.76 6.58
CA ILE A 178 -12.03 10.00 7.10
C ILE A 178 -10.96 10.95 7.67
N PRO A 179 -9.93 10.47 8.40
CA PRO A 179 -8.82 11.31 8.81
C PRO A 179 -8.17 12.09 7.65
N LEU A 180 -7.83 11.41 6.55
CA LEU A 180 -7.25 12.08 5.39
C LEU A 180 -8.23 13.04 4.73
N TRP A 181 -9.50 12.62 4.57
CA TRP A 181 -10.56 13.43 3.95
C TRP A 181 -10.76 14.78 4.64
N VAL A 182 -10.73 14.80 5.97
CA VAL A 182 -10.90 16.01 6.79
C VAL A 182 -9.70 16.94 6.70
N MET A 183 -8.48 16.42 6.49
CA MET A 183 -7.28 17.25 6.31
C MET A 183 -7.19 17.87 4.92
N LEU A 184 -7.82 17.24 3.92
CA LEU A 184 -7.78 17.68 2.54
C LEU A 184 -8.67 18.91 2.32
N PRO A 185 -8.14 19.97 1.66
CA PRO A 185 -8.98 21.01 1.08
C PRO A 185 -10.02 20.40 0.13
N ARG A 186 -11.21 21.01 0.05
CA ARG A 186 -12.33 20.55 -0.81
C ARG A 186 -11.91 20.15 -2.23
N ALA A 187 -11.24 21.04 -2.97
CA ALA A 187 -10.77 20.73 -4.33
C ALA A 187 -9.74 19.57 -4.37
N ALA A 188 -8.89 19.44 -3.34
CA ALA A 188 -7.90 18.37 -3.25
C ALA A 188 -8.54 16.99 -3.00
N ARG A 189 -9.76 16.92 -2.46
CA ARG A 189 -10.53 15.67 -2.33
C ARG A 189 -10.87 15.07 -3.69
N VAL A 190 -11.21 15.91 -4.67
CA VAL A 190 -11.44 15.48 -6.08
C VAL A 190 -10.16 14.89 -6.66
N SER A 191 -9.00 15.50 -6.39
CA SER A 191 -7.71 14.99 -6.84
C SER A 191 -7.43 13.59 -6.29
N VAL A 192 -7.61 13.36 -4.98
CA VAL A 192 -7.42 12.04 -4.37
C VAL A 192 -8.39 11.01 -4.94
N LEU A 193 -9.68 11.35 -5.07
CA LEU A 193 -10.65 10.44 -5.70
C LEU A 193 -10.27 10.12 -7.15
N ALA A 194 -9.84 11.10 -7.93
CA ALA A 194 -9.43 10.91 -9.31
C ALA A 194 -8.15 10.06 -9.44
N HIS A 195 -7.21 10.20 -8.50
CA HIS A 195 -6.03 9.33 -8.41
C HIS A 195 -6.45 7.88 -8.16
N GLU A 196 -7.25 7.62 -7.12
CA GLU A 196 -7.72 6.26 -6.80
C GLU A 196 -8.52 5.64 -7.94
N LEU A 197 -9.41 6.40 -8.56
CA LEU A 197 -10.19 5.94 -9.71
C LEU A 197 -9.36 5.81 -10.99
N GLY A 198 -8.24 6.54 -11.09
CA GLY A 198 -7.23 6.37 -12.13
C GLY A 198 -6.61 4.96 -12.13
N HIS A 199 -6.42 4.35 -10.96
CA HIS A 199 -5.97 2.96 -10.85
C HIS A 199 -6.97 1.96 -11.45
N LEU A 200 -8.27 2.22 -11.31
CA LEU A 200 -9.30 1.39 -11.94
C LEU A 200 -9.28 1.54 -13.46
N ALA A 201 -9.16 2.77 -13.98
CA ALA A 201 -9.07 3.05 -15.42
C ALA A 201 -7.87 2.35 -16.08
N ASN A 202 -6.73 2.30 -15.37
CA ASN A 202 -5.51 1.64 -15.86
C ASN A 202 -5.54 0.10 -15.75
N GLY A 203 -6.58 -0.46 -15.12
CA GLY A 203 -6.71 -1.91 -14.92
C GLY A 203 -5.75 -2.48 -13.87
N ASP A 204 -5.17 -1.64 -13.02
CA ASP A 204 -4.14 -2.06 -12.05
C ASP A 204 -4.62 -3.18 -11.13
N PRO A 205 -5.84 -3.15 -10.56
CA PRO A 205 -6.31 -4.25 -9.70
C PRO A 205 -6.41 -5.58 -10.42
N LEU A 206 -6.76 -5.58 -11.72
CA LEU A 206 -6.81 -6.80 -12.52
C LEU A 206 -5.41 -7.36 -12.76
N ARG A 207 -4.42 -6.50 -13.09
CA ARG A 207 -3.02 -6.93 -13.26
C ARG A 207 -2.43 -7.46 -11.96
N VAL A 208 -2.70 -6.78 -10.84
CA VAL A 208 -2.29 -7.24 -9.50
C VAL A 208 -2.90 -8.60 -9.18
N ARG A 209 -4.16 -8.84 -9.54
CA ARG A 209 -4.83 -10.13 -9.30
C ARG A 209 -4.11 -11.30 -9.99
N TRP A 210 -3.80 -11.18 -11.28
CA TRP A 210 -3.16 -12.28 -12.03
C TRP A 210 -1.74 -12.57 -11.55
N THR A 211 -1.08 -11.56 -10.97
CA THR A 211 0.27 -11.67 -10.43
C THR A 211 0.30 -11.92 -8.92
N LEU A 212 -0.87 -11.98 -8.26
CA LEU A 212 -1.00 -12.10 -6.82
C LEU A 212 -0.36 -13.36 -6.24
N PRO A 213 -0.46 -14.56 -6.87
CA PRO A 213 0.24 -15.75 -6.38
C PRO A 213 1.74 -15.52 -6.27
N ALA A 214 2.38 -14.99 -7.32
CA ALA A 214 3.80 -14.65 -7.28
C ALA A 214 4.12 -13.64 -6.17
N ARG A 215 3.32 -12.56 -6.06
CA ARG A 215 3.52 -11.47 -5.10
C ARG A 215 3.21 -11.81 -3.63
N THR A 216 2.63 -12.97 -3.33
CA THR A 216 2.25 -13.31 -1.95
C THR A 216 2.83 -14.63 -1.45
N PHE A 217 3.40 -15.46 -2.33
CA PHE A 217 3.93 -16.77 -1.97
C PHE A 217 5.01 -16.71 -0.88
N GLY A 218 6.03 -15.86 -1.04
CA GLY A 218 7.12 -15.74 -0.07
C GLY A 218 6.66 -15.13 1.25
N THR A 219 5.78 -14.13 1.20
CA THR A 219 5.17 -13.55 2.41
C THR A 219 4.36 -14.59 3.20
N ARG A 220 3.62 -15.46 2.51
CA ARG A 220 2.86 -16.56 3.15
C ARG A 220 3.77 -17.62 3.74
N ALA A 221 4.87 -17.94 3.05
CA ALA A 221 5.89 -18.85 3.58
C ALA A 221 6.44 -18.33 4.91
N VAL A 222 6.81 -17.04 4.97
CA VAL A 222 7.31 -16.39 6.19
C VAL A 222 6.26 -16.33 7.31
N ALA A 223 4.99 -16.10 6.94
CA ALA A 223 3.89 -16.07 7.89
C ALA A 223 3.60 -17.47 8.49
N ALA A 224 3.63 -18.52 7.67
CA ALA A 224 3.40 -19.91 8.11
C ALA A 224 4.46 -20.40 9.10
N THR A 225 5.67 -19.82 9.08
CA THR A 225 6.81 -20.14 9.94
C THR A 225 6.99 -19.15 11.11
N GLY A 226 5.97 -18.33 11.41
CA GLY A 226 5.88 -17.56 12.66
C GLY A 226 6.55 -16.18 12.68
N GLY A 227 6.94 -15.61 11.54
CA GLY A 227 7.25 -14.17 11.43
C GLY A 227 8.41 -13.61 12.29
N ARG A 228 8.58 -12.28 12.29
CA ARG A 228 9.79 -11.46 12.59
C ARG A 228 10.94 -12.04 13.45
N ASN A 229 12.17 -11.79 12.97
CA ASN A 229 13.48 -12.12 13.55
C ASN A 229 13.72 -13.62 13.84
N PRO A 230 13.83 -14.45 12.78
CA PRO A 230 13.92 -15.89 12.93
C PRO A 230 15.18 -16.35 13.68
N TRP A 231 16.27 -15.58 13.58
CA TRP A 231 17.53 -15.88 14.26
C TRP A 231 17.45 -15.64 15.77
N ARG A 232 16.80 -14.55 16.21
CA ARG A 232 16.51 -14.37 17.65
C ARG A 232 15.63 -15.49 18.17
N ARG A 233 14.57 -15.86 17.46
CA ARG A 233 13.73 -17.01 17.88
C ARG A 233 14.53 -18.31 17.99
N ALA A 234 15.45 -18.56 17.05
CA ALA A 234 16.31 -19.74 17.11
C ALA A 234 17.26 -19.72 18.32
N LEU A 235 17.84 -18.56 18.63
CA LEU A 235 18.72 -18.36 19.78
C LEU A 235 17.95 -18.44 21.11
N ASP A 236 16.83 -17.71 21.24
CA ASP A 236 15.98 -17.70 22.44
C ASP A 236 15.45 -19.11 22.75
N THR A 237 15.10 -19.89 21.71
CA THR A 237 14.65 -21.26 21.89
C THR A 237 15.80 -22.18 22.29
N ALA A 238 16.98 -22.00 21.69
CA ALA A 238 18.18 -22.74 22.07
C ALA A 238 18.57 -22.50 23.53
N ASP A 239 18.56 -21.25 23.99
CA ASP A 239 18.83 -20.87 25.38
C ASP A 239 17.80 -21.49 26.33
N SER A 240 16.51 -21.41 25.99
CA SER A 240 15.43 -21.98 26.82
C SER A 240 15.45 -23.52 26.92
N LEU A 241 15.93 -24.21 25.87
CA LEU A 241 16.05 -25.66 25.84
C LEU A 241 17.32 -26.11 26.56
N ALA A 242 18.40 -25.33 26.48
CA ALA A 242 19.64 -25.57 27.21
C ALA A 242 19.45 -25.48 28.74
N GLU A 243 18.54 -24.62 29.21
CA GLU A 243 18.17 -24.52 30.63
C GLU A 243 17.32 -25.70 31.14
N ARG A 244 16.65 -26.47 30.26
CA ARG A 244 15.59 -27.42 30.67
C ARG A 244 15.83 -28.88 30.29
N GLN A 245 16.71 -29.20 29.33
CA GLN A 245 16.81 -30.54 28.75
C GLN A 245 18.25 -30.96 28.36
N GLY A 246 18.45 -32.25 28.07
CA GLY A 246 19.76 -32.79 27.66
C GLY A 246 20.21 -32.35 26.26
N GLY A 247 21.52 -32.38 26.01
CA GLY A 247 22.16 -31.78 24.82
C GLY A 247 21.62 -32.24 23.46
N LEU A 248 21.11 -33.47 23.33
CA LEU A 248 20.53 -33.97 22.07
C LEU A 248 19.22 -33.25 21.69
N VAL A 249 18.39 -32.88 22.67
CA VAL A 249 17.15 -32.15 22.39
C VAL A 249 17.44 -30.69 22.03
N VAL A 250 18.47 -30.10 22.65
CA VAL A 250 18.96 -28.75 22.29
C VAL A 250 19.46 -28.73 20.84
N LEU A 251 20.27 -29.72 20.43
CA LEU A 251 20.76 -29.82 19.06
C LEU A 251 19.63 -30.03 18.04
N LEU A 252 18.64 -30.86 18.35
CA LEU A 252 17.47 -31.06 17.50
C LEU A 252 16.63 -29.78 17.40
N GLY A 253 16.42 -29.07 18.51
CA GLY A 253 15.75 -27.78 18.54
C GLY A 253 16.47 -26.73 17.70
N MET A 254 17.80 -26.61 17.84
CA MET A 254 18.63 -25.73 17.02
C MET A 254 18.54 -26.07 15.53
N ALA A 255 18.55 -27.34 15.16
CA ALA A 255 18.41 -27.77 13.77
C ALA A 255 17.05 -27.41 13.18
N VAL A 256 15.96 -27.64 13.92
CA VAL A 256 14.59 -27.28 13.51
C VAL A 256 14.44 -25.76 13.36
N HIS A 257 14.83 -24.99 14.37
CA HIS A 257 14.72 -23.54 14.35
C HIS A 257 15.66 -22.89 13.33
N GLY A 258 16.86 -23.44 13.14
CA GLY A 258 17.81 -23.03 12.09
C GLY A 258 17.25 -23.28 10.69
N THR A 259 16.61 -24.43 10.47
CA THR A 259 15.93 -24.75 9.20
C THR A 259 14.76 -23.77 8.95
N ILE A 260 13.93 -23.51 9.97
CA ILE A 260 12.86 -22.52 9.89
C ILE A 260 13.43 -21.12 9.59
N ALA A 261 14.56 -20.76 10.20
CA ALA A 261 15.21 -19.48 9.94
C ALA A 261 15.71 -19.36 8.50
N LEU A 262 16.31 -20.43 7.97
CA LEU A 262 16.72 -20.49 6.58
C LEU A 262 15.53 -20.33 5.62
N VAL A 263 14.44 -21.06 5.85
CA VAL A 263 13.21 -20.95 5.06
C VAL A 263 12.66 -19.52 5.09
N ASN A 264 12.63 -18.88 6.26
CA ASN A 264 12.20 -17.48 6.40
C ASN A 264 13.08 -16.51 5.60
N VAL A 265 14.40 -16.66 5.68
CA VAL A 265 15.35 -15.79 4.97
C VAL A 265 15.22 -15.99 3.46
N VAL A 266 15.25 -17.24 2.99
CA VAL A 266 15.11 -17.55 1.56
C VAL A 266 13.76 -17.07 1.03
N GLY A 267 12.66 -17.34 1.75
CA GLY A 267 11.33 -16.89 1.37
C GLY A 267 11.21 -15.36 1.29
N ALA A 268 11.77 -14.63 2.27
CA ALA A 268 11.79 -13.18 2.25
C ALA A 268 12.67 -12.63 1.11
N THR A 269 13.84 -13.23 0.85
CA THR A 269 14.72 -12.82 -0.25
C THR A 269 14.06 -13.05 -1.61
N VAL A 270 13.46 -14.23 -1.84
CA VAL A 270 12.70 -14.53 -3.05
C VAL A 270 11.55 -13.53 -3.22
N GLN A 271 10.82 -13.21 -2.14
CA GLN A 271 9.74 -12.22 -2.21
C GLN A 271 10.26 -10.83 -2.61
N LEU A 272 11.36 -10.36 -2.03
CA LEU A 272 11.95 -9.07 -2.40
C LEU A 272 12.37 -9.03 -3.88
N LEU A 273 12.87 -10.14 -4.42
CA LEU A 273 13.23 -10.25 -5.84
C LEU A 273 11.97 -10.19 -6.73
N VAL A 274 10.93 -10.97 -6.40
CA VAL A 274 9.65 -10.94 -7.11
C VAL A 274 9.05 -9.53 -7.09
N ASP A 275 9.02 -8.90 -5.92
CA ASP A 275 8.50 -7.55 -5.75
C ASP A 275 9.31 -6.55 -6.58
N SER A 276 10.64 -6.70 -6.66
CA SER A 276 11.50 -5.82 -7.47
C SER A 276 11.17 -5.86 -8.96
N VAL A 277 10.64 -6.98 -9.46
CA VAL A 277 10.15 -7.13 -10.84
C VAL A 277 8.81 -6.42 -11.03
N ALA A 278 7.96 -6.37 -9.99
CA ALA A 278 6.68 -5.69 -10.00
C ALA A 278 6.77 -4.16 -9.87
N MET A 279 7.82 -3.65 -9.22
CA MET A 279 7.94 -2.22 -8.89
C MET A 279 7.94 -1.27 -10.09
N PRO A 280 8.57 -1.56 -11.24
CA PRO A 280 8.49 -0.69 -12.42
C PRO A 280 7.07 -0.42 -12.90
N ASP A 281 6.23 -1.45 -12.97
CA ASP A 281 4.84 -1.31 -13.39
C ASP A 281 4.03 -0.57 -12.32
N SER A 282 4.27 -0.89 -11.03
CA SER A 282 3.65 -0.16 -9.92
C SER A 282 3.97 1.33 -9.97
N ARG A 283 5.24 1.72 -10.18
CA ARG A 283 5.64 3.14 -10.27
C ARG A 283 4.97 3.85 -11.44
N ARG A 284 4.89 3.19 -12.60
CA ARG A 284 4.22 3.75 -13.78
C ARG A 284 2.71 3.94 -13.54
N ALA A 285 2.06 2.98 -12.90
CA ALA A 285 0.65 3.08 -12.52
C ALA A 285 0.39 4.30 -11.62
N GLU A 286 1.22 4.52 -10.60
CA GLU A 286 1.13 5.66 -9.68
C GLU A 286 1.23 7.01 -10.40
N TYR A 287 2.27 7.20 -11.22
CA TYR A 287 2.41 8.45 -11.97
C TYR A 287 1.30 8.65 -13.00
N ARG A 288 0.75 7.59 -13.58
CA ARG A 288 -0.41 7.71 -14.46
C ARG A 288 -1.69 8.08 -13.70
N ALA A 289 -1.90 7.51 -12.53
CA ALA A 289 -2.97 7.94 -11.64
C ALA A 289 -2.83 9.42 -11.26
N ASP A 290 -1.60 9.91 -11.05
CA ASP A 290 -1.32 11.35 -10.85
C ASP A 290 -1.69 12.21 -12.07
N LEU A 291 -1.42 11.73 -13.29
CA LEU A 291 -1.83 12.42 -14.51
C LEU A 291 -3.36 12.46 -14.68
N VAL A 292 -4.06 11.39 -14.28
CA VAL A 292 -5.54 11.37 -14.23
C VAL A 292 -6.04 12.38 -13.20
N ALA A 293 -5.46 12.39 -12.00
CA ALA A 293 -5.81 13.33 -10.94
C ALA A 293 -5.60 14.79 -11.37
N ARG A 294 -4.45 15.10 -11.98
CA ARG A 294 -4.16 16.41 -12.57
C ARG A 294 -5.18 16.78 -13.65
N ARG A 295 -5.53 15.86 -14.55
CA ARG A 295 -6.50 16.13 -15.63
C ARG A 295 -7.90 16.41 -15.08
N VAL A 296 -8.35 15.63 -14.10
CA VAL A 296 -9.72 15.71 -13.57
C VAL A 296 -9.86 16.88 -12.59
N ALA A 297 -8.97 16.99 -11.62
CA ALA A 297 -9.06 17.98 -10.54
C ALA A 297 -8.27 19.26 -10.81
N GLY A 298 -7.26 19.22 -11.69
CA GLY A 298 -6.37 20.35 -11.97
C GLY A 298 -4.99 20.22 -11.30
N THR A 299 -4.03 21.02 -11.76
CA THR A 299 -2.65 21.04 -11.22
C THR A 299 -2.63 21.48 -9.76
N ALA A 300 -3.26 22.62 -9.43
CA ALA A 300 -3.23 23.16 -8.08
C ALA A 300 -3.91 22.23 -7.04
N PRO A 301 -5.09 21.62 -7.31
CA PRO A 301 -5.68 20.64 -6.40
C PRO A 301 -4.82 19.39 -6.20
N PHE A 302 -4.12 18.92 -7.23
CA PHE A 302 -3.18 17.81 -7.11
C PHE A 302 -1.99 18.11 -6.21
N LEU A 303 -1.36 19.27 -6.39
CA LEU A 303 -0.24 19.67 -5.54
C LEU A 303 -0.70 19.80 -4.08
N ARG A 304 -1.89 20.36 -3.87
CA ARG A 304 -2.48 20.50 -2.53
C ARG A 304 -2.85 19.17 -1.88
N SER A 305 -3.30 18.17 -2.64
CA SER A 305 -3.50 16.82 -2.09
C SER A 305 -2.18 16.20 -1.66
N SER A 306 -1.15 16.27 -2.52
CA SER A 306 0.17 15.68 -2.25
C SER A 306 0.88 16.34 -1.06
N GLU A 307 0.80 17.68 -0.95
CA GLU A 307 1.29 18.43 0.20
C GLU A 307 0.58 18.04 1.50
N THR A 308 -0.73 17.81 1.43
CA THR A 308 -1.53 17.39 2.60
C THR A 308 -1.12 15.99 3.03
N VAL A 309 -0.99 15.04 2.10
CA VAL A 309 -0.53 13.66 2.36
C VAL A 309 0.84 13.68 3.02
N LEU A 310 1.77 14.49 2.49
CA LEU A 310 3.12 14.63 3.04
C LEU A 310 3.16 15.15 4.49
N LEU A 311 2.16 15.96 4.88
CA LEU A 311 2.03 16.52 6.23
C LEU A 311 1.04 15.76 7.10
N ALA A 312 0.34 14.75 6.59
CA ALA A 312 -0.84 14.17 7.22
C ALA A 312 -0.53 13.59 8.60
N ASP A 313 0.60 12.90 8.78
CA ASP A 313 1.03 12.37 10.08
C ASP A 313 1.32 13.46 11.13
N ARG A 314 1.73 14.65 10.69
CA ARG A 314 1.96 15.80 11.59
C ARG A 314 0.63 16.46 11.94
N ILE A 315 -0.23 16.67 10.95
CA ILE A 315 -1.58 17.22 11.14
C ILE A 315 -2.38 16.31 12.07
N TRP A 316 -2.35 14.99 11.85
CA TRP A 316 -3.07 14.03 12.69
C TRP A 316 -2.58 14.02 14.13
N ARG A 317 -1.26 14.13 14.36
CA ARG A 317 -0.72 14.25 15.72
C ARG A 317 -1.18 15.52 16.42
N ASP A 318 -1.19 16.65 15.71
CA ASP A 318 -1.70 17.90 16.26
C ASP A 318 -3.19 17.78 16.63
N LEU A 319 -4.01 17.21 15.74
CA LEU A 319 -5.42 16.92 16.01
C LEU A 319 -5.60 15.96 17.18
N TRP A 320 -4.77 14.93 17.30
CA TRP A 320 -4.78 13.99 18.42
C TRP A 320 -4.54 14.70 19.75
N HIS A 321 -3.61 15.67 19.80
CA HIS A 321 -3.37 16.47 21.00
C HIS A 321 -4.54 17.39 21.35
N LEU A 322 -5.24 17.93 20.35
CA LEU A 322 -6.38 18.84 20.52
C LEU A 322 -7.70 18.13 20.78
N ALA A 323 -7.84 16.86 20.37
CA ALA A 323 -9.09 16.10 20.38
C ALA A 323 -9.93 16.21 21.67
N PRO A 324 -9.34 16.19 22.89
CA PRO A 324 -10.12 16.30 24.14
C PRO A 324 -10.77 17.66 24.38
N ARG A 325 -10.38 18.71 23.63
CA ARG A 325 -10.81 20.10 23.84
C ARG A 325 -11.72 20.62 22.73
N ILE A 326 -12.05 19.79 21.76
CA ILE A 326 -12.73 20.18 20.53
C ILE A 326 -13.86 19.21 20.25
N ASP A 327 -14.88 19.69 19.56
CA ASP A 327 -15.94 18.84 19.00
C ASP A 327 -15.55 18.30 17.62
N GLY A 328 -16.14 17.16 17.24
CA GLY A 328 -15.87 16.53 15.94
C GLY A 328 -16.19 17.41 14.72
N GLU A 329 -17.05 18.42 14.87
CA GLU A 329 -17.36 19.38 13.79
C GLU A 329 -16.20 20.37 13.55
N GLN A 330 -15.32 20.60 14.54
CA GLN A 330 -14.17 21.52 14.44
C GLN A 330 -12.94 20.88 13.79
N LEU A 331 -12.97 19.57 13.54
CA LEU A 331 -11.80 18.84 13.02
C LEU A 331 -11.29 19.39 11.68
N GLU A 332 -12.20 19.77 10.79
CA GLU A 332 -11.84 20.26 9.44
C GLU A 332 -11.17 21.64 9.49
N GLU A 333 -11.73 22.54 10.29
CA GLU A 333 -11.16 23.87 10.53
C GLU A 333 -9.75 23.77 11.14
N LEU A 334 -9.61 22.98 12.20
CA LEU A 334 -8.32 22.79 12.88
C LEU A 334 -7.29 22.07 12.00
N ALA A 335 -7.73 21.16 11.13
CA ALA A 335 -6.85 20.53 10.16
C ALA A 335 -6.37 21.56 9.11
N ALA A 336 -7.23 22.48 8.70
CA ALA A 336 -6.86 23.58 7.79
C ALA A 336 -5.86 24.54 8.45
N GLU A 337 -6.05 24.90 9.71
CA GLU A 337 -5.09 25.70 10.50
C GLU A 337 -3.74 24.99 10.64
N ALA A 338 -3.76 23.70 10.98
CA ALA A 338 -2.54 22.90 11.10
C ALA A 338 -1.78 22.84 9.77
N ARG A 339 -2.49 22.65 8.65
CA ARG A 339 -1.89 22.68 7.31
C ARG A 339 -1.26 24.03 6.97
N GLN A 340 -1.90 25.15 7.32
CA GLN A 340 -1.32 26.49 7.13
C GLN A 340 -0.06 26.69 7.97
N ARG A 341 -0.11 26.35 9.27
CA ARG A 341 1.03 26.45 10.18
C ARG A 341 2.22 25.57 9.74
N LEU A 342 1.94 24.36 9.24
CA LEU A 342 2.96 23.42 8.78
C LEU A 342 3.46 23.72 7.35
N ALA A 343 2.85 24.65 6.62
CA ALA A 343 3.25 24.99 5.25
C ALA A 343 4.72 25.43 5.15
N VAL A 344 5.24 26.13 6.18
CA VAL A 344 6.66 26.52 6.26
C VAL A 344 7.62 25.32 6.25
N GLN A 345 7.14 24.14 6.64
CA GLN A 345 7.93 22.91 6.67
C GLN A 345 7.90 22.14 5.35
N LEU A 346 7.03 22.51 4.40
CA LEU A 346 6.85 21.79 3.12
C LEU A 346 8.16 21.62 2.33
N PRO A 347 9.01 22.65 2.15
CA PRO A 347 10.25 22.49 1.40
C PRO A 347 11.16 21.41 2.01
N LEU A 348 11.24 21.37 3.33
CA LEU A 348 12.05 20.37 4.05
C LEU A 348 11.37 18.99 4.00
N ALA A 349 10.05 18.92 4.19
CA ALA A 349 9.30 17.67 4.12
C ALA A 349 9.44 17.00 2.74
N ARG A 350 9.40 17.78 1.66
CA ARG A 350 9.65 17.30 0.30
C ARG A 350 11.04 16.68 0.18
N GLN A 351 12.07 17.38 0.65
CA GLN A 351 13.44 16.85 0.68
C GLN A 351 13.58 15.56 1.48
N VAL A 352 12.94 15.48 2.66
CA VAL A 352 12.93 14.27 3.48
C VAL A 352 12.24 13.11 2.76
N SER A 353 11.12 13.36 2.07
CA SER A 353 10.42 12.32 1.29
C SER A 353 11.32 11.73 0.20
N ARG A 354 12.11 12.56 -0.48
CA ARG A 354 13.07 12.12 -1.51
C ARG A 354 14.19 11.26 -0.92
N ARG A 355 14.64 11.56 0.30
CA ARG A 355 15.62 10.73 1.03
C ARG A 355 15.07 9.39 1.47
N ALA A 356 13.76 9.32 1.72
CA ALA A 356 13.05 8.10 2.07
C ALA A 356 12.65 7.24 0.85
N THR A 357 13.09 7.60 -0.36
CA THR A 357 12.84 6.81 -1.58
C THR A 357 13.36 5.38 -1.41
N ASP A 358 12.51 4.40 -1.65
CA ASP A 358 12.88 2.98 -1.66
C ASP A 358 12.22 2.31 -2.86
N LEU A 359 12.88 1.28 -3.41
CA LEU A 359 12.33 0.51 -4.53
C LEU A 359 10.99 -0.12 -4.15
N TRP A 360 10.91 -0.65 -2.93
CA TRP A 360 9.76 -1.41 -2.43
C TRP A 360 8.79 -0.57 -1.59
N SER A 361 8.86 0.77 -1.68
CA SER A 361 7.79 1.62 -1.16
C SER A 361 6.54 1.47 -2.02
N THR A 362 5.35 1.51 -1.40
CA THR A 362 4.07 1.37 -2.11
C THR A 362 3.89 2.45 -3.19
N HIS A 363 4.35 3.67 -2.91
CA HIS A 363 4.30 4.80 -3.85
C HIS A 363 5.70 5.42 -4.05
N PRO A 364 5.97 6.09 -5.19
CA PRO A 364 7.13 6.97 -5.32
C PRO A 364 7.10 8.05 -4.23
N SER A 365 8.24 8.70 -3.96
CA SER A 365 8.24 9.80 -2.99
C SER A 365 7.33 10.95 -3.46
N GLU A 366 6.62 11.56 -2.51
CA GLU A 366 5.72 12.69 -2.79
C GLU A 366 6.42 13.85 -3.52
N ASP A 367 7.69 14.13 -3.21
CA ASP A 367 8.49 15.10 -3.98
C ASP A 367 8.59 14.74 -5.46
N GLN A 368 8.83 13.47 -5.80
CA GLN A 368 8.94 13.05 -7.20
C GLN A 368 7.60 13.15 -7.94
N ARG A 369 6.50 12.80 -7.28
CA ARG A 369 5.13 12.91 -7.81
C ARG A 369 4.76 14.37 -8.10
N MET A 370 4.97 15.25 -7.12
CA MET A 370 4.74 16.69 -7.30
C MET A 370 5.61 17.29 -8.40
N ARG A 371 6.89 16.91 -8.48
CA ARG A 371 7.81 17.44 -9.50
C ARG A 371 7.45 17.03 -10.93
N LEU A 372 6.87 15.84 -11.13
CA LEU A 372 6.35 15.45 -12.44
C LEU A 372 5.24 16.41 -12.87
N ILE A 373 4.30 16.69 -11.96
CA ILE A 373 3.18 17.57 -12.25
C ILE A 373 3.62 19.03 -12.42
N GLU A 374 4.56 19.52 -11.61
CA GLU A 374 5.15 20.86 -11.73
C GLU A 374 5.94 21.07 -13.03
N ALA A 375 6.44 19.99 -13.64
CA ALA A 375 7.16 20.06 -14.92
C ALA A 375 6.23 20.07 -16.14
N LEU A 376 4.94 19.83 -15.95
CA LEU A 376 3.92 19.85 -17.01
C LEU A 376 3.17 21.20 -17.01
N PRO A 377 2.53 21.59 -18.12
CA PRO A 377 1.73 22.81 -18.17
C PRO A 377 0.60 22.83 -17.15
N ASP A 378 0.25 24.00 -16.61
CA ASP A 378 -0.86 24.13 -15.68
C ASP A 378 -2.22 23.86 -16.35
N VAL A 379 -3.10 23.17 -15.63
CA VAL A 379 -4.48 22.89 -16.06
C VAL A 379 -5.45 23.08 -14.90
N ASP A 380 -6.64 23.62 -15.18
CA ASP A 380 -7.67 23.92 -14.17
C ASP A 380 -8.48 22.69 -13.71
N GLY A 381 -8.39 21.57 -14.46
CA GLY A 381 -9.18 20.37 -14.22
C GLY A 381 -10.52 20.39 -14.96
N THR A 382 -11.02 19.21 -15.32
CA THR A 382 -12.31 19.07 -16.02
C THR A 382 -13.51 19.11 -15.07
N LEU A 383 -13.33 18.80 -13.79
CA LEU A 383 -14.40 18.73 -12.79
C LEU A 383 -14.23 19.80 -11.72
N ARG A 384 -15.22 20.69 -11.59
CA ARG A 384 -15.30 21.69 -10.54
C ARG A 384 -16.61 21.53 -9.78
N ILE A 385 -16.51 21.52 -8.46
CA ILE A 385 -17.65 21.36 -7.54
C ILE A 385 -17.81 22.68 -6.79
N ASP A 386 -19.03 23.23 -6.80
CA ASP A 386 -19.34 24.47 -6.11
C ASP A 386 -19.39 24.31 -4.58
N ASP A 387 -19.32 25.43 -3.86
CA ASP A 387 -19.29 25.45 -2.40
C ASP A 387 -20.59 24.98 -1.74
N THR A 388 -21.74 25.15 -2.43
CA THR A 388 -23.04 24.71 -1.89
C THR A 388 -23.11 23.19 -1.84
N ARG A 389 -22.62 22.53 -2.89
CA ARG A 389 -22.55 21.08 -2.97
C ARG A 389 -21.49 20.51 -2.04
N TRP A 390 -20.35 21.18 -1.88
CA TRP A 390 -19.40 20.78 -0.84
C TRP A 390 -20.01 20.85 0.56
N ALA A 391 -20.78 21.89 0.88
CA ALA A 391 -21.46 21.98 2.17
C ALA A 391 -22.50 20.85 2.37
N ALA A 392 -23.16 20.41 1.29
CA ALA A 392 -24.05 19.24 1.33
C ALA A 392 -23.27 17.95 1.64
N ILE A 393 -22.17 17.68 0.90
CA ILE A 393 -21.29 16.52 1.15
C ILE A 393 -20.72 16.57 2.58
N ASP A 394 -20.29 17.74 3.05
CA ASP A 394 -19.79 17.90 4.40
C ASP A 394 -20.90 17.61 5.43
N THR A 395 -22.15 17.95 5.14
CA THR A 395 -23.28 17.61 6.01
C THR A 395 -23.57 16.11 6.03
N GLU A 396 -23.56 15.46 4.87
CA GLU A 396 -23.71 14.01 4.74
C GLU A 396 -22.66 13.26 5.57
N LEU A 397 -21.40 13.72 5.53
CA LEU A 397 -20.28 13.05 6.19
C LEU A 397 -20.15 13.30 7.70
N LYS A 398 -21.03 14.09 8.32
CA LYS A 398 -21.01 14.38 9.77
C LYS A 398 -20.90 13.13 10.67
N PRO A 399 -21.70 12.05 10.47
CA PRO A 399 -21.61 10.87 11.33
C PRO A 399 -20.24 10.21 11.31
N TRP A 400 -19.60 10.16 10.15
CA TRP A 400 -18.26 9.57 9.98
C TRP A 400 -17.16 10.46 10.58
N ARG A 401 -17.27 11.79 10.47
CA ARG A 401 -16.35 12.71 11.15
C ARG A 401 -16.41 12.57 12.67
N ARG A 402 -17.61 12.43 13.24
CA ARG A 402 -17.78 12.15 14.68
C ARG A 402 -17.15 10.83 15.08
N ALA A 403 -17.31 9.78 14.26
CA ALA A 403 -16.64 8.50 14.51
C ALA A 403 -15.10 8.62 14.49
N ALA A 404 -14.54 9.43 13.58
CA ALA A 404 -13.11 9.72 13.55
C ALA A 404 -12.64 10.50 14.79
N HIS A 405 -13.42 11.48 15.26
CA HIS A 405 -13.15 12.18 16.52
C HIS A 405 -13.19 11.25 17.73
N HIS A 406 -14.19 10.36 17.83
CA HIS A 406 -14.24 9.36 18.89
C HIS A 406 -13.05 8.39 18.84
N ALA A 407 -12.56 8.04 17.64
CA ALA A 407 -11.35 7.25 17.52
C ALA A 407 -10.10 7.99 18.03
N LEU A 408 -9.99 9.30 17.76
CA LEU A 408 -8.93 10.13 18.34
C LEU A 408 -8.99 10.12 19.88
N LEU A 409 -10.18 10.14 20.48
CA LEU A 409 -10.35 10.04 21.93
C LEU A 409 -10.00 8.63 22.44
N GLY A 410 -10.57 7.57 21.85
CA GLY A 410 -10.39 6.20 22.32
C GLY A 410 -9.00 5.60 22.06
N THR A 411 -8.21 6.19 21.16
CA THR A 411 -6.77 5.84 21.05
C THR A 411 -5.95 6.35 22.23
N ARG A 412 -6.44 7.34 22.99
CA ARG A 412 -5.78 7.82 24.22
C ARG A 412 -5.96 6.85 25.37
N ASP A 413 -7.15 6.29 25.56
CA ASP A 413 -7.46 5.38 26.70
C ASP A 413 -6.71 4.03 26.64
N ARG A 414 -5.94 3.78 25.58
CA ARG A 414 -5.15 2.55 25.37
C ARG A 414 -3.64 2.74 25.64
N PHE A 415 -3.22 3.95 25.99
CA PHE A 415 -1.85 4.31 26.37
C PHE A 415 -1.87 5.16 27.65
#